data_AF-A0A2L0CUF5-F1
#
_entry.id   AF-A0A2L0CUF5-F1
#
_cell.length_a   1.000
_cell.length_b   1.000
_cell.length_c   1.000
_cell.angle_alpha   90.00
_cell.angle_beta   90.00
_cell.angle_gamma   90.00
#
_symmetry.space_group_name_H-M   'P 1'
#
loop_
_entity.id
_entity.type
_entity.pdbx_description
1 polymer ?
#
loop_
_entity_poly.entity_id
_entity_poly.type
_entity_poly.pdbx_seq_one_letter_code
_entity_poly.pdbx_strand_id
1 'polypeptide(L)'
;QLHQLGHTVDKVEFIVMGGTFMSLSDDYRDYFIRNLHDALSGHKSNSVSEAVKYSERSRTKCVGITIETRPDYCQKRHLGDMLNYGCTRLEIGVQSVYEDIARDTNRGHTVKACCESFKMSKDCGFKVVS
;
A
#
# COMPACT_ATOMS: atom_id res chain seq x y z
N GLN A 1 19.20 11.50 7.09
CA GLN A 1 19.88 10.30 7.63
C GLN A 1 20.54 9.45 6.54
N LEU A 2 19.82 8.77 5.63
CA LEU A 2 20.45 7.90 4.61
C LEU A 2 21.47 8.61 3.71
N HIS A 3 21.14 9.83 3.27
CA HIS A 3 22.09 10.66 2.52
C HIS A 3 23.33 11.05 3.33
N GLN A 4 23.22 11.21 4.66
CA GLN A 4 24.37 11.51 5.53
C GLN A 4 25.30 10.30 5.69
N LEU A 5 24.75 9.09 5.57
CA LEU A 5 25.52 7.84 5.56
C LEU A 5 26.18 7.56 4.20
N GLY A 6 25.97 8.41 3.19
CA GLY A 6 26.57 8.29 1.86
C GLY A 6 25.75 7.47 0.85
N HIS A 7 24.52 7.06 1.18
CA HIS A 7 23.66 6.37 0.22
C HIS A 7 23.08 7.34 -0.81
N THR A 8 23.09 6.93 -2.08
CA THR A 8 22.34 7.58 -3.15
C THR A 8 20.84 7.35 -2.94
N VAL A 9 20.06 8.44 -2.90
CA VAL A 9 18.62 8.42 -2.57
C VAL A 9 17.75 8.98 -3.70
N ASP A 10 18.18 8.81 -4.96
CA ASP A 10 17.44 9.32 -6.12
C ASP A 10 16.15 8.54 -6.39
N LYS A 11 16.09 7.27 -5.96
CA LYS A 11 14.95 6.37 -6.12
C LYS A 11 14.60 5.78 -4.76
N VAL A 12 13.36 5.97 -4.36
CA VAL A 12 12.84 5.55 -3.05
C VAL A 12 11.59 4.69 -3.25
N GLU A 13 11.51 3.59 -2.51
CA GLU A 13 10.31 2.79 -2.36
C GLU A 13 9.77 2.99 -0.94
N PHE A 14 8.49 3.27 -0.80
CA PHE A 14 7.83 3.34 0.50
C PHE A 14 7.21 2.00 0.87
N ILE A 15 7.23 1.69 2.16
CA ILE A 15 6.55 0.52 2.73
C ILE A 15 5.65 1.02 3.86
N VAL A 16 4.34 0.88 3.67
CA VAL A 16 3.32 1.24 4.67
C VAL A 16 2.98 -0.01 5.46
N MET A 17 3.50 -0.07 6.68
CA MET A 17 3.37 -1.22 7.57
C MET A 17 2.16 -1.09 8.51
N GLY A 18 1.63 -2.23 8.97
CA GLY A 18 0.63 -2.31 10.04
C GLY A 18 -0.64 -3.08 9.69
N GLY A 19 -0.83 -3.48 8.43
CA GLY A 19 -1.90 -4.38 7.99
C GLY A 19 -3.34 -3.84 8.04
N THR A 20 -3.58 -2.71 8.70
CA THR A 20 -4.92 -2.10 8.89
C THR A 20 -5.04 -0.70 8.30
N PHE A 21 -4.04 -0.23 7.55
CA PHE A 21 -4.08 1.11 6.93
C PHE A 21 -5.38 1.34 6.13
N MET A 22 -5.83 0.30 5.41
CA MET A 22 -7.04 0.38 4.58
C MET A 22 -8.35 0.41 5.36
N SER A 23 -8.35 0.14 6.67
CA SER A 23 -9.53 0.26 7.53
C SER A 23 -9.70 1.66 8.14
N LEU A 24 -8.72 2.55 7.95
CA LEU A 24 -8.78 3.94 8.42
C LEU A 24 -9.70 4.78 7.53
N SER A 25 -10.11 5.95 8.02
CA SER A 25 -10.98 6.85 7.26
C SER A 25 -10.32 7.33 5.96
N ASP A 26 -11.16 7.56 4.94
CA ASP A 26 -10.71 8.04 3.63
C ASP A 26 -9.87 9.33 3.74
N ASP A 27 -10.28 10.26 4.61
CA ASP A 27 -9.55 11.51 4.88
C ASP A 27 -8.15 11.27 5.44
N TYR A 28 -8.01 10.31 6.36
CA TYR A 28 -6.71 9.99 6.94
C TYR A 28 -5.80 9.32 5.92
N ARG A 29 -6.35 8.39 5.12
CA ARG A 29 -5.59 7.69 4.09
C ARG A 29 -5.10 8.66 3.01
N ASP A 30 -5.96 9.57 2.55
CA ASP A 30 -5.57 10.65 1.61
C ASP A 30 -4.49 11.54 2.21
N TYR A 31 -4.70 12.05 3.44
CA TYR A 31 -3.72 12.86 4.14
C TYR A 31 -2.37 12.15 4.24
N PHE A 32 -2.35 10.88 4.63
CA PHE A 32 -1.11 10.13 4.82
C PHE A 32 -0.34 9.94 3.50
N ILE A 33 -1.01 9.44 2.46
CA ILE A 33 -0.38 9.20 1.15
C ILE A 33 0.08 10.50 0.50
N ARG A 34 -0.74 11.55 0.57
CA ARG A 34 -0.38 12.88 0.07
C ARG A 34 0.90 13.38 0.69
N ASN A 35 1.02 13.28 2.02
CA ASN A 35 2.23 13.70 2.73
C ASN A 35 3.47 12.87 2.36
N LEU A 36 3.33 11.58 2.00
CA LEU A 36 4.45 10.77 1.50
C LEU A 36 5.00 11.32 0.17
N HIS A 37 4.13 11.64 -0.77
CA HIS A 37 4.54 12.22 -2.05
C HIS A 37 5.09 13.65 -1.90
N ASP A 38 4.45 14.46 -1.06
CA ASP A 38 4.86 15.83 -0.75
C ASP A 38 6.24 15.87 -0.09
N ALA A 39 6.57 14.90 0.78
CA ALA A 39 7.88 14.79 1.41
C ALA A 39 9.02 14.59 0.39
N LEU A 40 8.76 13.89 -0.72
CA LEU A 40 9.74 13.69 -1.78
C LEU A 40 9.80 14.85 -2.77
N SER A 41 8.67 15.50 -3.05
CA SER A 41 8.60 16.60 -4.02
C SER A 41 8.95 17.97 -3.43
N GLY A 42 8.81 18.14 -2.12
CA GLY A 42 8.89 19.44 -1.43
C GLY A 42 7.68 20.34 -1.65
N HIS A 43 6.66 19.88 -2.40
CA HIS A 43 5.40 20.58 -2.62
C HIS A 43 4.43 20.33 -1.46
N LYS A 44 3.47 21.23 -1.22
CA LYS A 44 2.32 20.98 -0.34
C LYS A 44 1.05 20.89 -1.16
N SER A 45 0.56 19.67 -1.36
CA SER A 45 -0.59 19.39 -2.24
C SER A 45 -1.91 19.42 -1.47
N ASN A 46 -3.04 19.55 -2.15
CA ASN A 46 -4.38 19.50 -1.55
C ASN A 46 -5.11 18.17 -1.81
N SER A 47 -4.57 17.33 -2.70
CA SER A 47 -5.11 16.00 -3.00
C SER A 47 -3.98 15.02 -3.33
N VAL A 48 -4.22 13.71 -3.18
CA VAL A 48 -3.26 12.68 -3.63
C VAL A 48 -2.94 12.83 -5.13
N SER A 49 -3.95 13.05 -5.97
CA SER A 49 -3.74 13.19 -7.43
C SER A 49 -2.80 14.33 -7.81
N GLU A 50 -2.84 15.44 -7.05
CA GLU A 50 -1.90 16.55 -7.22
C GLU A 50 -0.50 16.14 -6.74
N ALA A 51 -0.41 15.52 -5.56
CA ALA A 51 0.85 15.09 -4.97
C ALA A 51 1.61 14.10 -5.86
N VAL A 52 0.91 13.15 -6.47
CA VAL A 52 1.48 12.19 -7.43
C VAL A 52 2.07 12.93 -8.64
N LYS A 53 1.34 13.89 -9.23
CA LYS A 53 1.82 14.67 -10.39
C LYS A 53 3.08 15.49 -10.08
N TYR A 54 3.17 16.08 -8.89
CA TYR A 54 4.39 16.79 -8.48
C TYR A 54 5.53 15.83 -8.15
N SER A 55 5.22 14.69 -7.54
CA SER A 55 6.19 13.61 -7.26
C SER A 55 6.85 13.09 -8.53
N GLU A 56 6.11 12.95 -9.64
CA GLU A 56 6.63 12.57 -10.95
C GLU A 56 7.70 13.53 -11.49
N ARG A 57 7.72 14.80 -11.06
CA ARG A 57 8.70 15.81 -11.48
C ARG A 57 9.82 16.03 -10.46
N SER A 58 9.75 15.39 -9.28
CA SER A 58 10.78 15.52 -8.24
C SER A 58 12.14 14.96 -8.69
N ARG A 59 13.22 15.46 -8.08
CA ARG A 59 14.56 14.88 -8.22
C ARG A 59 14.62 13.49 -7.60
N THR A 60 14.03 13.32 -6.42
CA THR A 60 13.88 12.01 -5.76
C THR A 60 12.57 11.38 -6.19
N LYS A 61 12.64 10.24 -6.88
CA LYS A 61 11.46 9.54 -7.42
C LYS A 61 10.93 8.51 -6.43
N CYS A 62 9.61 8.52 -6.24
CA CYS A 62 8.90 7.36 -5.71
C CYS A 62 8.80 6.32 -6.83
N VAL A 63 9.51 5.19 -6.69
CA VAL A 63 9.46 4.10 -7.69
C VAL A 63 8.39 3.05 -7.38
N GLY A 64 7.86 3.08 -6.15
CA GLY A 64 6.80 2.18 -5.73
C GLY A 64 6.38 2.45 -4.29
N ILE A 65 5.13 2.12 -4.01
CA ILE A 65 4.60 2.02 -2.66
C ILE A 65 4.15 0.58 -2.44
N THR A 66 4.59 0.01 -1.31
CA THR A 66 4.12 -1.27 -0.79
C THR A 66 3.13 -0.99 0.34
N ILE A 67 1.94 -1.59 0.28
CA ILE A 67 0.94 -1.47 1.35
C ILE A 67 0.69 -2.86 1.94
N GLU A 68 0.91 -2.97 3.25
CA GLU A 68 0.49 -4.16 4.02
C GLU A 68 -1.00 -4.06 4.34
N THR A 69 -1.72 -5.17 4.11
CA THR A 69 -3.14 -5.22 4.38
C THR A 69 -3.61 -6.62 4.77
N ARG A 70 -4.83 -6.67 5.29
CA ARG A 70 -5.55 -7.92 5.50
C ARG A 70 -6.33 -8.30 4.25
N PRO A 71 -6.54 -9.61 4.00
CA PRO A 71 -7.32 -10.10 2.87
C PRO A 71 -8.71 -9.46 2.72
N ASP A 72 -9.38 -9.17 3.84
CA ASP A 72 -10.74 -8.60 3.87
C ASP A 72 -10.79 -7.16 3.31
N TYR A 73 -9.65 -6.46 3.33
CA TYR A 73 -9.51 -5.09 2.83
C TYR A 73 -8.89 -5.03 1.42
N CYS A 74 -8.96 -6.12 0.67
CA CYS A 74 -8.53 -6.19 -0.75
C CYS A 74 -9.70 -6.27 -1.74
N GLN A 75 -10.88 -5.80 -1.36
CA GLN A 75 -12.02 -5.71 -2.27
C GLN A 75 -11.79 -4.67 -3.38
N LYS A 76 -12.60 -4.75 -4.45
CA LYS A 76 -12.48 -3.89 -5.64
C LYS A 76 -12.39 -2.39 -5.35
N ARG A 77 -13.17 -1.89 -4.37
CA ARG A 77 -13.09 -0.48 -3.92
C ARG A 77 -11.70 -0.14 -3.39
N HIS A 78 -11.18 -0.96 -2.46
CA HIS A 78 -9.88 -0.75 -1.85
C HIS A 78 -8.73 -0.86 -2.85
N LEU A 79 -8.81 -1.80 -3.79
CA LEU A 79 -7.81 -1.93 -4.87
C LEU A 79 -7.80 -0.69 -5.77
N GLY A 80 -8.97 -0.11 -6.06
CA GLY A 80 -9.07 1.17 -6.78
C GLY A 80 -8.41 2.32 -6.04
N ASP A 81 -8.64 2.43 -4.72
CA ASP A 81 -7.98 3.44 -3.88
C ASP A 81 -6.46 3.26 -3.89
N MET A 82 -5.97 2.03 -3.76
CA MET A 82 -4.54 1.70 -3.80
C MET A 82 -3.89 2.09 -5.13
N LEU A 83 -4.57 1.88 -6.26
CA LEU A 83 -4.08 2.34 -7.57
C LEU A 83 -3.96 3.87 -7.61
N ASN A 84 -4.97 4.58 -7.09
CA ASN A 84 -4.95 6.04 -7.02
C ASN A 84 -3.83 6.57 -6.10
N TYR A 85 -3.47 5.82 -5.06
CA TYR A 85 -2.35 6.13 -4.18
C TYR A 85 -0.98 5.91 -4.82
N GLY A 86 -0.89 5.29 -6.01
CA GLY A 86 0.38 4.92 -6.62
C GLY A 86 1.00 3.65 -6.01
N CYS A 87 0.19 2.81 -5.37
CA CYS A 87 0.62 1.51 -4.87
C CYS A 87 0.99 0.57 -6.03
N THR A 88 2.08 -0.17 -5.86
CA THR A 88 2.59 -1.12 -6.87
C THR A 88 2.69 -2.54 -6.34
N ARG A 89 2.84 -2.69 -5.01
CA ARG A 89 2.98 -3.98 -4.35
C ARG A 89 2.05 -4.07 -3.14
N LEU A 90 1.39 -5.20 -3.00
CA LEU A 90 0.53 -5.51 -1.88
C LEU A 90 1.11 -6.68 -1.10
N GLU A 91 1.18 -6.51 0.21
CA GLU A 91 1.55 -7.58 1.14
C GLU A 91 0.31 -7.97 1.95
N ILE A 92 -0.15 -9.21 1.77
CA ILE A 92 -1.42 -9.68 2.32
C ILE A 92 -1.13 -10.74 3.36
N GLY A 93 -1.46 -10.45 4.61
CA GLY A 93 -1.14 -11.32 5.74
C GLY A 93 -2.03 -12.56 5.85
N VAL A 94 -1.74 -13.60 5.06
CA VAL A 94 -2.44 -14.92 5.08
C VAL A 94 -2.22 -15.66 6.40
N GLN A 95 -0.97 -15.75 6.85
CA GLN A 95 -0.52 -16.45 8.08
C GLN A 95 -0.70 -17.99 8.06
N SER A 96 -1.85 -18.51 7.63
CA SER A 96 -2.11 -19.96 7.49
C SER A 96 -2.99 -20.26 6.28
N VAL A 97 -2.72 -21.39 5.62
CA VAL A 97 -3.54 -21.94 4.52
C VAL A 97 -4.59 -22.95 5.00
N TYR A 98 -4.58 -23.27 6.30
CA TYR A 98 -5.53 -24.19 6.90
C TYR A 98 -6.65 -23.43 7.62
N GLU A 99 -7.89 -23.75 7.27
CA GLU A 99 -9.10 -23.07 7.77
C GLU A 99 -9.34 -23.29 9.27
N ASP A 100 -8.95 -24.45 9.80
CA ASP A 100 -9.01 -24.77 11.23
C ASP A 100 -8.08 -23.84 12.04
N ILE A 101 -6.82 -23.69 11.61
CA ILE A 101 -5.87 -22.79 12.26
C ILE A 101 -6.34 -21.33 12.19
N ALA A 102 -6.85 -20.88 11.03
CA ALA A 102 -7.36 -19.52 10.87
C ALA A 102 -8.57 -19.23 11.76
N ARG A 103 -9.42 -20.24 11.98
CA ARG A 103 -10.59 -20.17 12.87
C ARG A 103 -10.18 -20.18 14.34
N ASP A 104 -9.32 -21.10 14.73
CA ASP A 104 -8.89 -21.30 16.12
C ASP A 104 -8.07 -20.10 16.64
N THR A 105 -7.34 -19.42 15.75
CA THR A 105 -6.60 -18.18 16.07
C THR A 105 -7.45 -16.92 15.99
N ASN A 106 -8.76 -17.04 15.73
CA ASN A 106 -9.70 -15.93 15.54
C ASN A 106 -9.18 -14.86 14.55
N ARG A 107 -8.61 -15.33 13.42
CA ARG A 107 -7.92 -14.46 12.47
C ARG A 107 -8.86 -13.47 11.76
N GLY A 108 -10.15 -13.81 11.70
CA GLY A 108 -11.22 -12.95 11.19
C GLY A 108 -11.37 -12.93 9.67
N HIS A 109 -10.83 -13.94 8.97
CA HIS A 109 -11.04 -14.19 7.54
C HIS A 109 -10.93 -15.68 7.21
N THR A 110 -11.42 -16.08 6.04
CA THR A 110 -11.31 -17.45 5.51
C THR A 110 -10.16 -17.57 4.51
N VAL A 111 -9.63 -18.78 4.32
CA VAL A 111 -8.61 -19.05 3.30
C VAL A 111 -9.19 -18.80 1.90
N LYS A 112 -10.49 -19.06 1.71
CA LYS A 112 -11.18 -18.69 0.46
C LYS A 112 -11.11 -17.18 0.18
N ALA A 113 -11.32 -16.33 1.19
CA ALA A 113 -11.23 -14.88 1.03
C ALA A 113 -9.79 -14.43 0.65
N CYS A 114 -8.76 -15.09 1.21
CA CYS A 114 -7.36 -14.91 0.77
C CYS A 114 -7.16 -15.24 -0.71
N CYS A 115 -7.69 -16.37 -1.17
CA CYS A 115 -7.56 -16.76 -2.58
C CYS A 115 -8.23 -15.76 -3.52
N GLU A 116 -9.42 -15.26 -3.14
CA GLU A 116 -10.15 -14.25 -3.91
C GLU A 116 -9.40 -12.91 -3.94
N SER A 117 -8.85 -12.46 -2.81
CA SER A 117 -8.06 -11.22 -2.76
C SER A 117 -6.80 -11.32 -3.62
N PHE A 118 -6.11 -12.46 -3.62
CA PHE A 118 -4.97 -12.71 -4.50
C PHE A 118 -5.33 -12.64 -5.97
N LYS A 119 -6.44 -13.28 -6.36
CA LYS A 119 -6.92 -13.22 -7.74
C LYS A 119 -7.19 -11.78 -8.16
N MET A 120 -8.00 -11.05 -7.40
CA MET A 120 -8.34 -9.66 -7.72
C MET A 120 -7.11 -8.74 -7.76
N SER A 121 -6.19 -8.90 -6.82
CA SER A 121 -4.97 -8.09 -6.77
C SER A 121 -4.07 -8.33 -7.98
N LYS A 122 -3.91 -9.59 -8.41
CA LYS A 122 -3.15 -9.94 -9.61
C LYS A 122 -3.85 -9.46 -10.89
N ASP A 123 -5.18 -9.58 -10.97
CA ASP A 123 -5.96 -9.09 -12.10
C ASP A 123 -5.86 -7.56 -12.25
N CYS A 124 -5.69 -6.83 -11.15
CA CYS A 124 -5.41 -5.39 -11.16
C CYS A 124 -3.94 -5.03 -11.45
N GLY A 125 -3.05 -6.01 -11.63
CA GLY A 125 -1.64 -5.79 -11.96
C GLY A 125 -0.71 -5.52 -10.76
N PHE A 126 -1.18 -5.71 -9.53
CA PHE A 126 -0.31 -5.56 -8.35
C PHE A 126 0.68 -6.71 -8.23
N LYS A 127 1.90 -6.41 -7.77
CA LYS A 127 2.80 -7.43 -7.24
C LYS A 127 2.26 -7.90 -5.89
N VAL A 128 1.94 -9.18 -5.75
CA VAL A 128 1.39 -9.74 -4.51
C VAL A 128 2.47 -10.52 -3.77
N VAL A 129 2.63 -10.21 -2.48
CA VAL A 129 3.48 -10.94 -1.52
C VAL A 129 2.58 -11.46 -0.39
N SER A 130 2.86 -12.68 0.07
CA SER A 130 2.08 -13.43 1.07
C SER A 130 2.94 -13.88 2.23
#